data_AF-A0A812XIR5-F1
#
_entry.id   AF-A0A812XIR5-F1
#
_cell.length_a   1.000
_cell.length_b   1.000
_cell.length_c   1.000
_cell.angle_alpha   90.00
_cell.angle_beta   90.00
_cell.angle_gamma   90.00
#
_symmetry.space_group_name_H-M   'P 1'
#
loop_
_entity.id
_entity.type
_entity.pdbx_description
1 polymer ?
#
loop_
_entity_poly.entity_id
_entity_poly.type
_entity_poly.pdbx_seq_one_letter_code
_entity_poly.pdbx_strand_id
1 'polypeptide(L)'
;MGKPSVSTYSSQVEQFSYREPDEEDSRPDALEELIEQKIAEKDSLDRILQLCADACLAYREQGERWKEAHMLCTMAGVCLEFQQVEQAEHHARSAVRLANGLGDRAARSEALNILASVFLVQPEQSEKAVMILQQEQAACIDERDELGEAMCMLSLANVYMELGRPKLVISAAEDARRIFKSSKDPCGHRAVAGK
;
A
#
# COMPACT_ATOMS: atom_id res chain seq x y z
N MET A 1 -60.29 12.50 29.20
CA MET A 1 -58.87 12.51 29.62
C MET A 1 -58.37 11.08 29.63
N GLY A 2 -57.73 10.63 28.56
CA GLY A 2 -57.09 9.31 28.48
C GLY A 2 -55.78 9.50 27.75
N LYS A 3 -54.65 9.35 28.45
CA LYS A 3 -53.31 9.48 27.86
C LYS A 3 -53.06 8.29 26.93
N PRO A 4 -52.43 8.45 25.76
CA PRO A 4 -51.97 7.31 24.99
C PRO A 4 -50.76 6.68 25.68
N SER A 5 -50.83 5.37 25.88
CA SER A 5 -49.74 4.50 26.33
C SER A 5 -48.64 4.48 25.27
N VAL A 6 -47.42 4.78 25.69
CA VAL A 6 -46.23 4.82 24.83
C VAL A 6 -45.91 3.38 24.38
N SER A 7 -46.01 3.18 23.06
CA SER A 7 -45.54 1.99 22.35
C SER A 7 -44.09 1.70 22.73
N THR A 8 -43.87 0.53 23.33
CA THR A 8 -42.54 0.05 23.69
C THR A 8 -41.80 -0.28 22.40
N TYR A 9 -40.88 0.59 21.99
CA TYR A 9 -39.88 0.27 20.97
C TYR A 9 -39.04 -0.89 21.50
N SER A 10 -39.32 -2.11 21.02
CA SER A 10 -38.43 -3.25 21.16
C SER A 10 -37.25 -3.01 20.22
N SER A 11 -36.23 -2.33 20.76
CA SER A 11 -34.90 -2.28 20.17
C SER A 11 -34.28 -3.67 20.34
N GLN A 12 -34.46 -4.53 19.34
CA GLN A 12 -33.55 -5.65 19.14
C GLN A 12 -32.22 -5.05 18.70
N VAL A 13 -31.38 -4.72 19.69
CA VAL A 13 -29.96 -4.57 19.43
C VAL A 13 -29.47 -5.99 19.18
N GLU A 14 -29.28 -6.35 17.91
CA GLU A 14 -28.49 -7.52 17.56
C GLU A 14 -27.16 -7.38 18.29
N GLN A 15 -26.97 -8.19 19.32
CA GLN A 15 -25.67 -8.35 19.94
C GLN A 15 -24.77 -8.97 18.88
N PHE A 16 -24.02 -8.12 18.17
CA PHE A 16 -22.79 -8.54 17.52
C PHE A 16 -21.90 -9.08 18.63
N SER A 17 -22.01 -10.39 18.87
CA SER A 17 -21.05 -11.14 19.65
C SER A 17 -19.73 -10.96 18.93
N TYR A 18 -18.85 -10.10 19.47
CA TYR A 18 -17.42 -10.14 19.14
C TYR A 18 -16.96 -11.56 19.45
N ARG A 19 -16.87 -12.39 18.42
CA ARG A 19 -16.18 -13.66 18.48
C ARG A 19 -14.75 -13.31 18.09
N GLU A 20 -13.83 -13.45 19.03
CA GLU A 20 -12.41 -13.33 18.70
C GLU A 20 -12.13 -14.27 17.52
N PRO A 21 -11.45 -13.80 16.46
CA PRO A 21 -11.17 -14.63 15.30
C PRO A 21 -10.35 -15.85 15.74
N ASP A 22 -10.98 -17.02 15.67
CA ASP A 22 -10.34 -18.29 15.98
C ASP A 22 -9.26 -18.58 14.91
N GLU A 23 -8.11 -19.12 15.30
CA GLU A 23 -7.00 -19.44 14.37
C GLU A 23 -7.37 -20.46 13.28
N GLU A 24 -8.49 -21.17 13.44
CA GLU A 24 -9.05 -22.10 12.44
C GLU A 24 -9.97 -21.40 11.42
N ASP A 25 -10.28 -20.12 11.60
CA ASP A 25 -11.15 -19.36 10.71
C ASP A 25 -10.37 -18.86 9.48
N SER A 26 -10.47 -19.58 8.38
CA SER A 26 -9.80 -19.23 7.11
C SER A 26 -10.47 -18.08 6.35
N ARG A 27 -11.46 -17.40 6.94
CA ARG A 27 -12.06 -16.22 6.31
C ARG A 27 -11.03 -15.08 6.32
N PRO A 28 -10.80 -14.42 5.18
CA PRO A 28 -9.76 -13.41 5.08
C PRO A 28 -9.96 -12.22 6.03
N ASP A 29 -11.21 -11.76 6.20
CA ASP A 29 -11.51 -10.63 7.10
C ASP A 29 -11.17 -10.97 8.57
N ALA A 30 -11.41 -12.22 9.00
CA ALA A 30 -11.05 -12.68 10.33
C ALA A 30 -9.53 -12.79 10.51
N LEU A 31 -8.83 -13.23 9.46
CA LEU A 31 -7.36 -13.28 9.46
C LEU A 31 -6.76 -11.87 9.52
N GLU A 32 -7.33 -10.88 8.82
CA GLU A 32 -6.88 -9.48 8.90
C GLU A 32 -7.00 -8.92 10.32
N GLU A 33 -8.15 -9.09 10.98
CA GLU A 33 -8.33 -8.68 12.37
C GLU A 33 -7.30 -9.33 13.30
N LEU A 34 -7.03 -10.64 13.11
CA LEU A 34 -6.05 -11.37 13.89
C LEU A 34 -4.61 -10.89 13.59
N ILE A 35 -4.27 -10.60 12.34
CA ILE A 35 -2.97 -10.06 11.94
C ILE A 35 -2.72 -8.71 12.62
N GLU A 36 -3.69 -7.79 12.55
CA GLU A 36 -3.59 -6.48 13.19
C GLU A 36 -3.37 -6.61 14.70
N GLN A 37 -4.12 -7.49 15.35
CA GLN A 37 -3.94 -7.80 16.77
C GLN A 37 -2.52 -8.32 17.05
N LYS A 38 -2.03 -9.29 16.28
CA LYS A 38 -0.72 -9.91 16.50
C LYS A 38 0.45 -8.96 16.23
N ILE A 39 0.29 -8.05 15.26
CA ILE A 39 1.23 -6.95 15.03
C ILE A 39 1.23 -6.00 16.23
N ALA A 40 0.06 -5.62 16.75
CA ALA A 40 -0.06 -4.75 17.92
C ALA A 40 0.54 -5.38 19.19
N GLU A 41 0.40 -6.69 19.34
CA GLU A 41 1.01 -7.49 20.42
C GLU A 41 2.52 -7.70 20.24
N LYS A 42 3.08 -7.38 19.06
CA LYS A 42 4.46 -7.71 18.65
C LYS A 42 4.77 -9.20 18.84
N ASP A 43 3.87 -10.06 18.39
CA ASP A 43 4.09 -11.51 18.36
C ASP A 43 5.28 -11.85 17.44
N SER A 44 5.69 -13.12 17.44
CA SER A 44 6.76 -13.61 16.57
C SER A 44 6.50 -13.30 15.10
N LEU A 45 7.53 -12.79 14.42
CA LEU A 45 7.49 -12.48 12.99
C LEU A 45 6.99 -13.67 12.18
N ASP A 46 7.48 -14.87 12.45
CA ASP A 46 7.09 -16.10 11.74
C ASP A 46 5.58 -16.35 11.80
N ARG A 47 4.96 -16.10 12.97
CA ARG A 47 3.51 -16.27 13.14
C ARG A 47 2.73 -15.21 12.38
N ILE A 48 3.15 -13.95 12.44
CA ILE A 48 2.51 -12.86 11.69
C ILE A 48 2.61 -13.14 10.19
N LEU A 49 3.78 -13.55 9.70
CA LEU A 49 3.98 -13.88 8.28
C LEU A 49 3.17 -15.10 7.85
N GLN A 50 3.00 -16.10 8.72
CA GLN A 50 2.15 -17.25 8.43
C GLN A 50 0.68 -16.81 8.26
N LEU A 51 0.15 -16.01 9.19
CA LEU A 51 -1.21 -15.48 9.10
C LEU A 51 -1.40 -14.64 7.83
N CYS A 52 -0.44 -13.76 7.50
CA CYS A 52 -0.47 -13.00 6.25
C CYS A 52 -0.44 -13.90 5.01
N ALA A 53 0.33 -14.99 5.04
CA ALA A 53 0.39 -15.95 3.93
C ALA A 53 -0.94 -16.69 3.75
N ASP A 54 -1.59 -17.09 4.84
CA ASP A 54 -2.90 -17.74 4.82
C ASP A 54 -3.97 -16.77 4.29
N ALA A 55 -3.94 -15.50 4.70
CA ALA A 55 -4.82 -14.45 4.16
C ALA A 55 -4.55 -14.18 2.68
N CYS A 56 -3.28 -14.13 2.24
CA CYS A 56 -2.92 -14.02 0.82
C CYS A 56 -3.54 -15.15 -0.01
N LEU A 57 -3.47 -16.38 0.49
CA LEU A 57 -4.01 -17.55 -0.18
C LEU A 57 -5.54 -17.49 -0.26
N ALA A 58 -6.21 -17.14 0.84
CA ALA A 58 -7.66 -16.94 0.88
C ALA A 58 -8.12 -15.88 -0.13
N TYR A 59 -7.44 -14.73 -0.19
CA TYR A 59 -7.74 -13.68 -1.17
C TYR A 59 -7.53 -14.12 -2.61
N ARG A 60 -6.47 -14.88 -2.86
CA ARG A 60 -6.20 -15.44 -4.18
C ARG A 60 -7.31 -16.38 -4.63
N GLU A 61 -7.77 -17.27 -3.74
CA GLU A 61 -8.84 -18.23 -4.02
C GLU A 61 -10.19 -17.55 -4.27
N GLN A 62 -10.45 -16.44 -3.60
CA GLN A 62 -11.66 -15.62 -3.78
C GLN A 62 -11.58 -14.67 -4.99
N GLY A 63 -10.41 -14.57 -5.63
CA GLY A 63 -10.18 -13.67 -6.77
C GLY A 63 -9.97 -12.20 -6.36
N GLU A 64 -9.83 -11.90 -5.06
CA GLU A 64 -9.58 -10.56 -4.52
C GLU A 64 -8.08 -10.21 -4.60
N ARG A 65 -7.52 -10.21 -5.81
CA ARG A 65 -6.08 -10.08 -6.07
C ARG A 65 -5.48 -8.75 -5.58
N TRP A 66 -6.28 -7.71 -5.44
CA TRP A 66 -5.85 -6.42 -4.89
C TRP A 66 -5.59 -6.51 -3.38
N LYS A 67 -6.40 -7.28 -2.63
CA LYS A 67 -6.16 -7.57 -1.22
C LYS A 67 -4.96 -8.47 -1.01
N GLU A 68 -4.71 -9.41 -1.93
CA GLU A 68 -3.44 -10.17 -1.95
C GLU A 68 -2.22 -9.23 -2.10
N ALA A 69 -2.29 -8.22 -2.96
CA ALA A 69 -1.21 -7.24 -3.09
C ALA A 69 -1.03 -6.40 -1.82
N HIS A 70 -2.13 -5.97 -1.18
CA HIS A 70 -2.09 -5.26 0.09
C HIS A 70 -1.48 -6.12 1.21
N MET A 71 -1.82 -7.40 1.28
CA MET A 71 -1.26 -8.31 2.27
C MET A 71 0.26 -8.52 2.09
N LEU A 72 0.75 -8.54 0.84
CA LEU A 72 2.18 -8.52 0.56
C LEU A 72 2.86 -7.22 1.02
N CYS A 73 2.18 -6.07 0.93
CA CYS A 73 2.64 -4.81 1.52
C CYS A 73 2.73 -4.92 3.05
N THR A 74 1.72 -5.49 3.70
CA THR A 74 1.70 -5.73 5.15
C THR A 74 2.87 -6.60 5.59
N MET A 75 3.13 -7.72 4.90
CA MET A 75 4.29 -8.59 5.17
C MET A 75 5.61 -7.81 5.08
N ALA A 76 5.78 -6.99 4.04
CA ALA A 76 6.97 -6.18 3.87
C ALA A 76 7.15 -5.14 4.99
N GLY A 77 6.07 -4.49 5.41
CA GLY A 77 6.05 -3.54 6.52
C GLY A 77 6.47 -4.18 7.84
N VAL A 78 5.86 -5.32 8.19
CA VAL A 78 6.21 -6.06 9.41
C VAL A 78 7.66 -6.55 9.36
N CYS A 79 8.13 -7.08 8.23
CA CYS A 79 9.54 -7.45 8.10
C CYS A 79 10.48 -6.25 8.35
N LEU A 80 10.12 -5.03 7.94
CA LEU A 80 10.92 -3.83 8.25
C LEU A 80 10.93 -3.49 9.74
N GLU A 81 9.78 -3.59 10.41
CA GLU A 81 9.70 -3.35 11.86
C GLU A 81 10.56 -4.34 12.66
N PHE A 82 10.67 -5.59 12.16
CA PHE A 82 11.53 -6.64 12.73
C PHE A 82 12.95 -6.66 12.15
N GLN A 83 13.34 -5.63 11.38
CA GLN A 83 14.67 -5.48 10.76
C GLN A 83 15.08 -6.62 9.81
N GLN A 84 14.13 -7.40 9.29
CA GLN A 84 14.35 -8.43 8.27
C GLN A 84 14.34 -7.81 6.87
N VAL A 85 15.41 -7.08 6.53
CA VAL A 85 15.48 -6.27 5.31
C VAL A 85 15.36 -7.11 4.03
N GLU A 86 16.00 -8.28 3.94
CA GLU A 86 15.90 -9.11 2.74
C GLU A 86 14.48 -9.65 2.51
N GLN A 87 13.79 -10.04 3.58
CA GLN A 87 12.39 -10.50 3.49
C GLN A 87 11.46 -9.35 3.11
N ALA A 88 11.68 -8.16 3.68
CA ALA A 88 10.93 -6.98 3.32
C ALA A 88 11.09 -6.61 1.83
N GLU A 89 12.33 -6.65 1.31
CA GLU A 89 12.60 -6.45 -0.13
C GLU A 89 11.82 -7.47 -0.97
N HIS A 90 11.85 -8.75 -0.57
CA HIS A 90 11.17 -9.82 -1.29
C HIS A 90 9.66 -9.60 -1.38
N HIS A 91 9.01 -9.31 -0.25
CA HIS A 91 7.56 -9.10 -0.19
C HIS A 91 7.15 -7.83 -0.93
N ALA A 92 7.88 -6.72 -0.77
CA ALA A 92 7.59 -5.47 -1.47
C ALA A 92 7.72 -5.62 -3.00
N ARG A 93 8.76 -6.31 -3.49
CA ARG A 93 8.89 -6.61 -4.93
C ARG A 93 7.78 -7.51 -5.46
N SER A 94 7.31 -8.45 -4.66
CA SER A 94 6.17 -9.30 -5.02
C SER A 94 4.88 -8.50 -5.09
N ALA A 95 4.66 -7.57 -4.15
CA ALA A 95 3.54 -6.63 -4.19
C ALA A 95 3.56 -5.74 -5.44
N VAL A 96 4.73 -5.15 -5.78
CA VAL A 96 4.90 -4.36 -7.03
C VAL A 96 4.55 -5.19 -8.26
N ARG A 97 5.09 -6.41 -8.38
CA ARG A 97 4.81 -7.29 -9.52
C ARG A 97 3.33 -7.64 -9.64
N LEU A 98 2.67 -7.93 -8.52
CA LEU A 98 1.26 -8.27 -8.51
C LEU A 98 0.40 -7.06 -8.89
N ALA A 99 0.65 -5.90 -8.27
CA ALA A 99 -0.04 -4.66 -8.58
C ALA A 99 0.11 -4.27 -10.06
N ASN A 100 1.30 -4.43 -10.64
CA ASN A 100 1.55 -4.23 -12.07
C ASN A 100 0.72 -5.19 -12.94
N GLY A 101 0.67 -6.48 -12.58
CA GLY A 101 -0.13 -7.47 -13.29
C GLY A 101 -1.64 -7.21 -13.23
N LEU A 102 -2.11 -6.49 -12.20
CA LEU A 102 -3.50 -6.10 -12.03
C LEU A 102 -3.83 -4.73 -12.65
N GLY A 103 -2.82 -3.93 -12.98
CA GLY A 103 -3.01 -2.52 -13.31
C GLY A 103 -3.49 -1.68 -12.13
N ASP A 104 -3.31 -2.17 -10.90
CA ASP A 104 -3.71 -1.48 -9.67
C ASP A 104 -2.65 -0.45 -9.29
N ARG A 105 -2.92 0.79 -9.67
CA ARG A 105 -1.99 1.90 -9.44
C ARG A 105 -1.86 2.25 -7.97
N ALA A 106 -2.94 2.15 -7.18
CA ALA A 106 -2.87 2.48 -5.75
C ALA A 106 -1.98 1.48 -5.00
N ALA A 107 -2.21 0.18 -5.25
CA ALA A 107 -1.37 -0.89 -4.68
C ALA A 107 0.09 -0.78 -5.15
N ARG A 108 0.33 -0.41 -6.43
CA ARG A 108 1.69 -0.18 -6.95
C ARG A 108 2.38 0.94 -6.18
N SER A 109 1.68 2.05 -5.87
CA SER A 109 2.23 3.14 -5.07
C SER A 109 2.68 2.70 -3.70
N GLU A 110 1.82 1.97 -3.02
CA GLU A 110 2.03 1.51 -1.66
C GLU A 110 3.25 0.59 -1.61
N ALA A 111 3.30 -0.38 -2.53
CA ALA A 111 4.41 -1.32 -2.65
C ALA A 111 5.74 -0.63 -2.98
N LEU A 112 5.73 0.39 -3.85
CA LEU A 112 6.93 1.16 -4.19
C LEU A 112 7.42 2.02 -3.02
N ASN A 113 6.51 2.61 -2.24
CA ASN A 113 6.86 3.35 -1.04
C ASN A 113 7.52 2.45 0.00
N ILE A 114 6.97 1.25 0.22
CA ILE A 114 7.55 0.28 1.14
C ILE A 114 8.93 -0.16 0.63
N LEU A 115 9.05 -0.49 -0.65
CA LEU A 115 10.33 -0.87 -1.26
C LEU A 115 11.39 0.23 -1.14
N ALA A 116 11.00 1.50 -1.27
CA ALA A 116 11.90 2.63 -1.02
C ALA A 116 12.35 2.68 0.44
N SER A 117 11.42 2.51 1.39
CA SER A 117 11.74 2.42 2.83
C SER A 117 12.71 1.27 3.12
N VAL A 118 12.55 0.10 2.48
CA VAL A 118 13.48 -1.03 2.61
C VAL A 118 14.92 -0.61 2.30
N PHE A 119 15.14 0.12 1.21
CA PHE A 119 16.48 0.55 0.82
C PHE A 119 17.02 1.71 1.65
N LEU A 120 16.15 2.51 2.26
CA LEU A 120 16.55 3.59 3.16
C LEU A 120 17.02 3.09 4.54
N VAL A 121 16.63 1.87 4.95
CA VAL A 121 17.13 1.27 6.21
C VAL A 121 18.65 1.09 6.20
N GLN A 122 19.24 0.84 5.03
CA GLN A 122 20.69 0.66 4.88
C GLN A 122 21.30 1.87 4.15
N PRO A 123 22.13 2.70 4.83
CA PRO A 123 22.73 3.89 4.21
C PRO A 123 23.47 3.60 2.91
N GLU A 124 24.11 2.43 2.80
CA GLU A 124 24.84 1.98 1.62
C GLU A 124 23.93 1.64 0.43
N GLN A 125 22.64 1.38 0.69
CA GLN A 125 21.63 1.06 -0.34
C GLN A 125 20.72 2.25 -0.67
N SER A 126 20.93 3.40 -0.04
CA SER A 126 20.10 4.59 -0.27
C SER A 126 20.07 5.06 -1.74
N GLU A 127 21.18 4.92 -2.48
CA GLU A 127 21.22 5.19 -3.94
C GLU A 127 20.51 4.10 -4.76
N LYS A 128 20.43 2.87 -4.25
CA LYS A 128 19.66 1.78 -4.88
C LYS A 128 18.17 2.09 -4.83
N ALA A 129 17.69 2.76 -3.77
CA ALA A 129 16.32 3.27 -3.68
C ALA A 129 16.01 4.25 -4.83
N VAL A 130 16.91 5.21 -5.07
CA VAL A 130 16.79 6.18 -6.16
C VAL A 130 16.76 5.48 -7.51
N MET A 131 17.69 4.55 -7.76
CA MET A 131 17.77 3.81 -9.02
C MET A 131 16.49 3.03 -9.32
N ILE A 132 15.92 2.33 -8.34
CA ILE A 132 14.73 1.52 -8.53
C ILE A 132 13.51 2.40 -8.79
N LEU A 133 13.32 3.47 -8.02
CA LEU A 133 12.21 4.40 -8.25
C LEU A 133 12.33 5.13 -9.60
N GLN A 134 13.55 5.42 -10.07
CA GLN A 134 13.78 5.96 -11.42
C GLN A 134 13.47 4.94 -12.53
N GLN A 135 13.80 3.66 -12.33
CA GLN A 135 13.43 2.60 -13.28
C GLN A 135 11.92 2.43 -13.36
N GLU A 136 11.23 2.45 -12.23
CA GLU A 136 9.77 2.38 -12.18
C GLU A 136 9.11 3.63 -12.76
N GLN A 137 9.66 4.82 -12.51
CA GLN A 137 9.23 6.04 -13.18
C GLN A 137 9.34 5.93 -14.70
N ALA A 138 10.46 5.42 -15.22
CA ALA A 138 10.65 5.22 -16.65
C ALA A 138 9.63 4.23 -17.23
N ALA A 139 9.36 3.13 -16.51
CA ALA A 139 8.31 2.18 -16.90
C ALA A 139 6.92 2.84 -16.94
N CYS A 140 6.57 3.65 -15.93
CA CYS A 140 5.31 4.41 -15.92
C CYS A 140 5.21 5.38 -17.11
N ILE A 141 6.30 6.02 -17.51
CA ILE A 141 6.33 6.90 -18.71
C ILE A 141 6.07 6.09 -19.98
N ASP A 142 6.73 4.94 -20.14
CA ASP A 142 6.55 4.04 -21.29
C ASP A 142 5.12 3.51 -21.38
N GLU A 143 4.51 3.22 -20.23
CA GLU A 143 3.12 2.77 -20.08
C GLU A 143 2.08 3.90 -20.20
N ARG A 144 2.53 5.17 -20.26
CA ARG A 144 1.68 6.37 -20.17
C ARG A 144 0.82 6.40 -18.89
N ASP A 145 1.34 5.84 -17.81
CA ASP A 145 0.75 5.91 -16.48
C ASP A 145 1.19 7.19 -15.77
N GLU A 146 0.51 8.30 -16.09
CA GLU A 146 0.75 9.60 -15.47
C GLU A 146 0.59 9.58 -13.93
N LEU A 147 -0.34 8.77 -13.41
CA LEU A 147 -0.52 8.65 -11.97
C LEU A 147 0.66 7.88 -11.35
N GLY A 148 1.05 6.77 -11.98
CA GLY A 148 2.22 5.97 -11.63
C GLY A 148 3.50 6.79 -11.59
N GLU A 149 3.72 7.61 -12.62
CA GLU A 149 4.85 8.53 -12.73
C GLU A 149 4.87 9.53 -11.57
N ALA A 150 3.75 10.21 -11.31
CA ALA A 150 3.65 11.20 -10.25
C ALA A 150 3.89 10.61 -8.85
N MET A 151 3.42 9.39 -8.61
CA MET A 151 3.68 8.68 -7.35
C MET A 151 5.16 8.29 -7.21
N CYS A 152 5.80 7.78 -8.27
CA CYS A 152 7.24 7.48 -8.24
C CYS A 152 8.06 8.74 -7.91
N MET A 153 7.66 9.89 -8.46
CA MET A 153 8.27 11.19 -8.14
C MET A 153 8.08 11.59 -6.67
N LEU A 154 6.91 11.34 -6.08
CA LEU A 154 6.68 11.56 -4.63
C LEU A 154 7.55 10.64 -3.77
N SER A 155 7.65 9.36 -4.13
CA SER A 155 8.54 8.41 -3.45
C SER A 155 10.00 8.85 -3.57
N LEU A 156 10.44 9.32 -4.74
CA LEU A 156 11.78 9.88 -4.95
C LEU A 156 12.02 11.12 -4.10
N ALA A 157 11.02 12.01 -3.97
CA ALA A 157 11.12 13.19 -3.11
C ALA A 157 11.35 12.78 -1.64
N ASN A 158 10.66 11.75 -1.15
CA ASN A 158 10.89 11.21 0.20
C ASN A 158 12.31 10.65 0.35
N VAL A 159 12.78 9.85 -0.62
CA VAL A 159 14.16 9.33 -0.62
C VAL A 159 15.19 10.47 -0.64
N TYR A 160 14.98 11.51 -1.45
CA TYR A 160 15.87 12.66 -1.50
C TYR A 160 15.85 13.51 -0.22
N MET A 161 14.73 13.55 0.51
CA MET A 161 14.65 14.19 1.81
C MET A 161 15.57 13.47 2.82
N GLU A 162 15.46 12.15 2.90
CA GLU A 162 16.30 11.31 3.78
C GLU A 162 17.79 11.40 3.40
N LEU A 163 18.09 11.53 2.10
CA LEU A 163 19.46 11.73 1.60
C LEU A 163 20.01 13.15 1.78
N GLY A 164 19.23 14.10 2.31
CA GLY A 164 19.66 15.48 2.46
C GLY A 164 19.87 16.23 1.13
N ARG A 165 19.09 15.92 0.10
CA ARG A 165 19.16 16.50 -1.26
C ARG A 165 17.98 17.43 -1.56
N PRO A 166 17.81 18.57 -0.86
CA PRO A 166 16.60 19.38 -0.91
C PRO A 166 16.28 19.96 -2.30
N LYS A 167 17.30 20.21 -3.14
CA LYS A 167 17.09 20.68 -4.52
C LYS A 167 16.35 19.65 -5.37
N LEU A 168 16.68 18.36 -5.20
CA LEU A 168 16.04 17.27 -5.94
C LEU A 168 14.64 16.98 -5.42
N VAL A 169 14.42 17.15 -4.10
CA VAL A 169 13.08 17.07 -3.50
C VAL A 169 12.13 18.05 -4.15
N ILE A 170 12.53 19.34 -4.25
CA ILE A 170 11.70 20.39 -4.85
C ILE A 170 11.38 20.05 -6.30
N SER A 171 12.39 19.63 -7.09
CA SER A 171 12.18 19.23 -8.48
C SER A 171 11.18 18.09 -8.60
N ALA A 172 11.37 17.01 -7.83
CA ALA A 172 10.50 15.83 -7.88
C ALA A 172 9.06 16.17 -7.45
N ALA A 173 8.88 16.98 -6.40
CA ALA A 173 7.57 17.42 -5.94
C ALA A 173 6.88 18.35 -6.95
N GLU A 174 7.63 19.24 -7.61
CA GLU A 174 7.10 20.13 -8.65
C GLU A 174 6.65 19.36 -9.89
N ASP A 175 7.42 18.37 -10.30
CA ASP A 175 7.10 17.50 -11.43
C ASP A 175 5.86 16.65 -11.13
N ALA A 176 5.78 16.02 -9.95
CA ALA A 176 4.59 15.29 -9.50
C ALA A 176 3.34 16.19 -9.49
N ARG A 177 3.46 17.41 -8.94
CA ARG A 177 2.39 18.40 -8.91
C ARG A 177 1.93 18.79 -10.31
N ARG A 178 2.86 18.93 -11.26
CA ARG A 178 2.53 19.26 -12.66
C ARG A 178 1.66 18.17 -13.27
N ILE A 179 2.04 16.91 -13.07
CA ILE A 179 1.29 15.76 -13.59
C ILE A 179 -0.11 15.67 -12.95
N PHE A 180 -0.22 15.79 -11.63
CA PHE A 180 -1.53 15.80 -10.96
C PHE A 180 -2.44 16.93 -11.43
N LYS A 181 -1.87 18.09 -11.76
CA LYS A 181 -2.63 19.21 -12.32
C LYS A 181 -3.13 18.90 -13.73
N SER A 182 -2.27 18.36 -14.59
CA SER A 182 -2.65 17.95 -15.96
C SER A 182 -3.68 16.82 -15.96
N SER A 183 -3.59 15.88 -15.02
CA SER A 183 -4.52 14.75 -14.86
C SER A 183 -5.91 15.19 -14.34
N LYS A 184 -5.97 16.21 -13.48
CA LYS A 184 -7.23 16.82 -12.99
C LYS A 184 -7.90 17.77 -13.99
N ASP A 185 -7.24 18.10 -15.10
CA ASP A 185 -7.78 18.89 -16.22
C ASP A 185 -7.90 18.06 -17.53
N PRO A 186 -8.79 17.04 -17.64
CA PRO A 186 -8.98 16.31 -18.90
C PRO A 186 -9.59 17.19 -20.02
N CYS A 187 -10.19 18.33 -19.65
CA CYS A 187 -10.78 19.31 -20.57
C CYS A 187 -10.13 20.69 -20.38
N GLY A 188 -8.86 20.84 -20.75
CA GLY A 188 -8.16 22.11 -20.56
C GLY A 188 -6.88 22.25 -21.37
N HIS A 189 -6.98 22.20 -22.71
CA HIS A 189 -5.94 22.62 -23.65
C HIS A 189 -4.62 21.83 -23.64
N ARG A 190 -4.64 20.58 -24.12
CA ARG A 190 -3.58 20.13 -25.05
C ARG A 190 -3.79 20.83 -26.39
N ALA A 191 -3.60 22.15 -26.41
CA ALA A 191 -3.37 22.86 -27.65
C ALA A 191 -2.01 22.37 -28.17
N VAL A 192 -2.09 21.64 -29.27
CA VAL A 192 -0.96 21.23 -30.09
C VAL A 192 -0.11 22.47 -30.38
N ALA A 193 1.06 22.58 -29.75
CA ALA A 193 2.12 23.46 -30.20
C ALA A 193 3.17 22.59 -30.90
N GLY A 194 2.81 22.14 -32.10
CA GLY A 194 3.82 21.81 -33.09
C GLY A 194 4.45 23.10 -33.60
N LYS A 195 5.76 23.18 -33.50
CA LYS A 195 6.62 23.92 -34.43
C LYS A 195 7.86 23.07 -34.69
#